data_AF-A0A7U9N2C7-F1
#
_entry.id   AF-A0A7U9N2C7-F1
#
_cell.length_a   1.000
_cell.length_b   1.000
_cell.length_c   1.000
_cell.angle_alpha   90.00
_cell.angle_beta   90.00
_cell.angle_gamma   90.00
#
_symmetry.space_group_name_H-M   'P 1'
#
loop_
_entity.id
_entity.type
_entity.pdbx_description
1 polymer ?
#
loop_
_entity_poly.entity_id
_entity_poly.type
_entity_poly.pdbx_seq_one_letter_code
_entity_poly.pdbx_strand_id
1 'polypeptide(L)'
;MEIAERKLTINDLYIGMEIKDKNQLSNIYDMWILLVKNKDSDGYTVQFIGQETNAESDKLYAQGNIVCPVYNDSLELEGDMYYEE
;
A
#
# COMPACT_ATOMS: atom_id res chain seq x y z
N MET A 1 22.58 8.47 -4.96
CA MET A 1 21.68 9.47 -4.33
C MET A 1 20.29 8.97 -4.62
N GLU A 2 19.70 8.23 -3.69
CA GLU A 2 18.30 7.80 -3.83
C GLU A 2 17.47 9.08 -3.84
N ILE A 3 16.86 9.40 -4.97
CA ILE A 3 15.77 10.37 -4.98
C ILE A 3 14.70 9.71 -4.13
N ALA A 4 14.58 10.12 -2.87
CA ALA A 4 13.51 9.62 -2.00
C ALA A 4 12.19 9.87 -2.75
N GLU A 5 11.59 8.80 -3.26
CA GLU A 5 10.36 8.92 -4.01
C GLU A 5 9.31 9.57 -3.11
N ARG A 6 8.55 10.51 -3.68
CA ARG A 6 7.56 11.27 -2.94
C ARG A 6 6.60 10.30 -2.26
N LYS A 7 6.51 10.39 -0.93
CA LYS A 7 5.49 9.72 -0.12
C LYS A 7 4.10 10.26 -0.50
N LEU A 8 3.17 9.36 -0.77
CA LEU A 8 1.81 9.64 -1.21
C LEU A 8 0.88 9.70 0.00
N THR A 9 -0.07 10.60 -0.01
CA THR A 9 -1.16 10.59 0.99
C THR A 9 -2.34 9.80 0.47
N ILE A 10 -3.27 9.44 1.35
CA ILE A 10 -4.49 8.74 0.92
C ILE A 10 -5.29 9.53 -0.12
N ASN A 11 -5.25 10.86 -0.06
CA ASN A 11 -5.93 11.73 -1.02
C ASN A 11 -5.27 11.74 -2.40
N ASP A 12 -4.01 11.33 -2.50
CA ASP A 12 -3.30 11.20 -3.76
C ASP A 12 -3.62 9.86 -4.45
N LEU A 13 -4.11 8.86 -3.71
CA LEU A 13 -4.37 7.52 -4.23
C LEU A 13 -5.73 7.39 -4.91
N TYR A 14 -5.74 6.64 -6.00
CA TYR A 14 -6.95 6.17 -6.67
C TYR A 14 -6.71 4.82 -7.33
N ILE A 15 -7.78 4.05 -7.53
CA ILE A 15 -7.72 2.76 -8.21
C ILE A 15 -7.32 2.98 -9.67
N GLY A 16 -6.35 2.21 -10.16
CA GLY A 16 -5.73 2.36 -11.48
C GLY A 16 -4.47 3.24 -11.49
N MET A 17 -4.10 3.85 -10.36
CA MET A 17 -2.87 4.61 -10.24
C MET A 17 -1.64 3.69 -10.33
N GLU A 18 -0.63 4.09 -11.10
CA GLU A 18 0.67 3.44 -11.09
C GLU A 18 1.58 4.03 -10.01
N ILE A 19 2.22 3.16 -9.25
CA ILE A 19 3.29 3.50 -8.31
C ILE A 19 4.53 2.69 -8.64
N LYS A 20 5.71 3.26 -8.37
CA LYS A 20 6.98 2.60 -8.68
C LYS A 20 7.46 1.75 -7.52
N ASP A 21 7.32 2.29 -6.31
CA ASP A 21 7.74 1.61 -5.09
C ASP A 21 6.64 1.65 -4.03
N LYS A 22 6.43 0.53 -3.34
CA LYS A 22 5.49 0.45 -2.20
C LYS A 22 5.87 1.38 -1.05
N ASN A 23 7.15 1.76 -0.92
CA ASN A 23 7.65 2.71 0.07
C ASN A 23 7.00 4.10 -0.08
N GLN A 24 6.49 4.43 -1.27
CA GLN A 24 5.68 5.63 -1.49
C GLN A 24 4.40 5.64 -0.65
N LEU A 25 3.93 4.49 -0.16
CA LEU A 25 2.72 4.34 0.66
C LEU A 25 3.01 4.28 2.17
N SER A 26 4.27 4.43 2.59
CA SER A 26 4.72 4.24 3.99
C SER A 26 4.12 5.22 5.01
N ASN A 27 3.39 6.23 4.58
CA ASN A 27 2.75 7.24 5.41
C ASN A 27 1.20 7.12 5.40
N ILE A 28 0.67 6.04 4.85
CA ILE A 28 -0.76 5.75 4.83
C ILE A 28 -0.99 4.60 5.81
N TYR A 29 -1.81 4.83 6.82
CA TYR A 29 -2.05 3.89 7.91
C TYR A 29 -3.51 3.44 7.94
N ASP A 30 -3.76 2.31 8.58
CA ASP A 30 -5.09 1.74 8.85
C ASP A 30 -5.95 1.54 7.59
N MET A 31 -5.26 1.30 6.47
CA MET A 31 -5.84 1.18 5.14
C MET A 31 -5.15 0.05 4.40
N TRP A 32 -5.94 -0.88 3.88
CA TRP A 32 -5.51 -1.90 2.93
C TRP A 32 -5.37 -1.28 1.55
N ILE A 33 -4.16 -1.40 1.00
CA ILE A 33 -3.87 -1.05 -0.39
C ILE A 33 -3.36 -2.31 -1.07
N LEU A 34 -4.08 -2.81 -2.08
CA LEU A 34 -3.59 -3.93 -2.87
C LEU A 34 -3.03 -3.42 -4.18
N LEU A 35 -1.76 -3.76 -4.38
CA LEU A 35 -1.00 -3.46 -5.56
C LEU A 35 -0.95 -4.70 -6.45
N VAL A 36 -1.13 -4.53 -7.76
CA VAL A 36 -0.88 -5.59 -8.73
C VAL A 36 0.38 -5.25 -9.50
N LYS A 37 1.35 -6.16 -9.51
CA LYS A 37 2.58 -5.99 -10.29
C LYS A 37 2.24 -6.01 -11.78
N ASN A 38 2.68 -4.99 -12.49
CA ASN A 38 2.52 -4.94 -13.94
C ASN A 38 3.48 -5.94 -14.59
N LYS A 39 3.04 -6.61 -15.66
CA LYS A 39 3.88 -7.58 -16.39
C LYS A 39 4.90 -6.89 -17.29
N ASP A 40 4.56 -5.70 -17.77
CA ASP A 40 5.31 -4.94 -18.76
C ASP A 40 6.10 -3.76 -18.15
N SER A 41 6.00 -3.54 -16.83
CA SER A 41 6.76 -2.51 -16.13
C SER A 41 7.22 -2.99 -14.76
N ASP A 42 8.29 -2.39 -14.23
CA ASP A 42 8.79 -2.67 -12.88
C ASP A 42 7.90 -2.08 -11.77
N GLY A 43 6.85 -1.36 -12.14
CA GLY A 43 5.91 -0.74 -11.21
C GLY A 43 4.73 -1.63 -10.82
N TYR A 44 3.86 -1.04 -10.02
CA TYR A 44 2.62 -1.64 -9.55
C TYR A 44 1.45 -0.74 -9.85
N THR A 45 0.28 -1.34 -10.04
CA THR A 45 -0.98 -0.61 -10.17
C THR A 45 -1.83 -0.81 -8.91
N VAL A 46 -2.33 0.28 -8.34
CA VAL A 46 -3.28 0.23 -7.22
C VAL A 46 -4.60 -0.35 -7.72
N GLN A 47 -5.04 -1.48 -7.17
CA GLN A 47 -6.27 -2.16 -7.58
C GLN A 47 -7.33 -2.22 -6.47
N PHE A 48 -6.94 -1.94 -5.23
CA PHE A 48 -7.86 -1.86 -4.11
C PHE A 48 -7.38 -0.84 -3.09
N ILE A 49 -8.33 -0.12 -2.49
CA ILE A 49 -8.12 0.79 -1.37
C ILE A 49 -9.33 0.60 -0.44
N GLY A 50 -9.11 0.26 0.83
CA GLY A 50 -10.21 0.12 1.80
C GLY A 50 -9.72 -0.09 3.23
N GLN A 51 -10.58 0.15 4.21
CA GLN A 51 -10.25 -0.10 5.62
C GLN A 51 -10.20 -1.60 5.96
N GLU A 52 -10.91 -2.41 5.17
CA GLU A 52 -10.98 -3.87 5.33
C GLU A 52 -10.90 -4.53 3.95
N THR A 53 -10.38 -5.77 3.90
CA THR A 53 -10.43 -6.60 2.69
C THR A 53 -11.84 -7.13 2.46
N ASN A 54 -12.24 -7.29 1.20
CA ASN A 54 -13.57 -7.74 0.81
C ASN A 54 -13.54 -8.68 -0.41
N ALA A 55 -14.73 -9.02 -0.93
CA ALA A 55 -14.87 -9.89 -2.10
C ALA A 55 -14.24 -9.33 -3.38
N GLU A 56 -13.99 -8.02 -3.50
CA GLU A 56 -13.28 -7.42 -4.63
C GLU A 56 -11.78 -7.61 -4.50
N SER A 57 -11.21 -7.39 -3.30
CA SER A 57 -9.80 -7.70 -3.04
C SER A 57 -9.50 -9.18 -3.24
N ASP A 58 -10.40 -10.07 -2.84
CA ASP A 58 -10.23 -11.53 -2.99
C ASP A 58 -10.16 -11.95 -4.47
N LYS A 59 -10.94 -11.30 -5.34
CA LYS A 59 -10.91 -11.57 -6.78
C LYS A 59 -9.53 -11.27 -7.40
N LEU A 60 -8.80 -10.29 -6.87
CA LEU A 60 -7.47 -9.94 -7.38
C LEU A 60 -6.48 -11.11 -7.23
N TYR A 61 -6.56 -11.84 -6.12
CA TYR A 61 -5.75 -13.03 -5.87
C TYR A 61 -6.17 -14.21 -6.76
N ALA A 62 -7.48 -14.37 -7.00
CA ALA A 62 -8.01 -15.48 -7.81
C ALA A 62 -7.65 -15.38 -9.31
N GLN A 63 -7.33 -14.17 -9.81
CA GLN A 63 -7.04 -13.92 -11.22
C GLN A 63 -5.60 -14.28 -11.64
N GLY A 64 -4.78 -14.84 -10.74
CA GLY A 64 -3.38 -15.19 -11.04
C GLY A 64 -2.46 -13.97 -11.17
N ASN A 65 -2.89 -12.82 -10.64
CA ASN A 65 -2.08 -11.62 -10.54
C ASN A 65 -1.03 -11.77 -9.43
N ILE A 66 0.14 -11.14 -9.59
CA ILE A 66 1.09 -10.99 -8.50
C ILE A 66 0.62 -9.79 -7.66
N VAL A 67 -0.08 -10.09 -6.58
CA VAL A 67 -0.64 -9.09 -5.67
C VAL A 67 0.34 -8.82 -4.53
N CYS A 68 0.62 -7.54 -4.27
CA CYS A 68 1.37 -7.08 -3.11
C CYS A 68 0.42 -6.28 -2.19
N PRO A 69 -0.07 -6.87 -1.10
CA PRO A 69 -0.82 -6.12 -0.10
C PRO A 69 0.12 -5.20 0.68
N VAL A 70 -0.35 -3.99 0.97
CA VAL A 70 0.31 -3.00 1.82
C VAL A 70 -0.70 -2.57 2.88
N TYR A 71 -0.27 -2.68 4.13
CA TYR A 71 -0.99 -2.20 5.31
C TYR A 71 0.07 -1.72 6.30
N ASN A 72 -0.05 -0.48 6.75
CA ASN A 72 0.77 0.05 7.84
C ASN A 72 -0.16 0.29 9.02
N ASP A 73 0.18 -0.26 10.18
CA ASP A 73 -0.62 -0.10 11.39
C ASP A 73 -0.21 1.19 12.10
N SER A 74 -1.16 2.08 12.40
CA SER A 74 -0.85 3.30 13.15
C SER A 74 -0.48 3.02 14.60
N LEU A 75 -0.93 1.89 15.17
CA LEU A 75 -0.61 1.49 16.55
C LEU A 75 0.89 1.21 16.74
N GLU A 76 1.58 0.78 15.69
CA GLU A 76 3.04 0.60 15.72
C GLU A 76 3.78 1.93 15.87
N LEU A 77 3.18 3.07 15.52
CA LEU A 77 3.75 4.40 15.79
C LEU A 77 3.62 4.82 17.26
N GLU A 78 2.58 4.35 17.95
CA GLU A 78 2.30 4.73 19.34
C GLU A 78 3.15 3.91 20.34
N GLY A 79 3.71 2.78 19.91
CA GLY A 79 4.57 1.91 20.72
C GLY A 79 5.92 2.52 21.14
N ASP A 80 6.32 3.67 20.57
CA ASP A 80 7.53 4.43 20.94
C ASP A 80 7.30 5.38 22.14
N MET A 81 6.17 5.26 22.85
CA MET A 81 5.97 5.93 24.15
C MET A 81 6.70 5.17 25.25
N TYR A 82 7.96 5.58 25.49
CA TYR A 82 8.86 5.15 26.56
C TYR A 82 8.15 4.86 27.89
N TYR A 83 8.28 3.63 28.41
CA TYR A 83 8.24 3.40 29.85
C TYR A 83 9.58 3.85 30.43
N GLU A 84 9.65 5.05 30.98
CA GLU A 84 10.71 5.39 31.94
C GLU A 84 10.41 4.59 33.24
N GLU A 85 11.16 3.51 33.47
CA GLU A 85 11.37 2.98 34.83
C GLU A 85 12.55 3.67 35.52
#